data_AF-A0A2M7L2U2-F1
#
_entry.id   AF-A0A2M7L2U2-F1
#
_cell.length_a   1.000
_cell.length_b   1.000
_cell.length_c   1.000
_cell.angle_alpha   90.00
_cell.angle_beta   90.00
_cell.angle_gamma   90.00
#
_symmetry.space_group_name_H-M   'P 1'
#
loop_
_entity.id
_entity.type
_entity.pdbx_description
1 polymer ?
#
loop_
_entity_poly.entity_id
_entity_poly.type
_entity_poly.pdbx_seq_one_letter_code
_entity_poly.pdbx_strand_id
1 'polypeptide(L)'
;MLKLGYDTALIEKTHPLLTPLRFDTCCDRSVQGSMRTVRMMELESMLYHVGDVMALLPYSTSAQLNDRPVTVKGMRASECLRPVDDMRCWLETAVRGGLN
;
A
#
# COMPACT_ATOMS: atom_id res chain seq x y z
N MET A 1 -7.05 -2.00 1.96
CA MET A 1 -7.35 -2.60 3.28
C MET A 1 -8.37 -3.73 3.17
N LEU A 2 -9.61 -3.50 2.71
CA LEU A 2 -10.59 -4.59 2.53
C LEU A 2 -10.09 -5.73 1.63
N LYS A 3 -9.54 -5.41 0.45
CA LYS A 3 -8.93 -6.40 -0.46
C LYS A 3 -7.62 -7.00 0.05
N LEU A 4 -7.04 -6.44 1.10
CA LEU A 4 -5.86 -6.95 1.79
C LEU A 4 -6.24 -7.80 3.02
N GLY A 5 -7.52 -8.10 3.22
CA GLY A 5 -8.01 -8.93 4.32
C GLY A 5 -7.88 -8.29 5.71
N TYR A 6 -7.87 -6.96 5.79
CA TYR A 6 -7.90 -6.27 7.09
C TYR A 6 -9.25 -6.52 7.75
N ASP A 7 -9.25 -6.71 9.06
CA ASP A 7 -10.48 -6.76 9.85
C ASP A 7 -11.28 -5.46 9.66
N THR A 8 -12.56 -5.59 9.31
CA THR A 8 -13.46 -4.44 9.15
C THR A 8 -13.60 -3.65 10.44
N ALA A 9 -13.58 -4.30 11.60
CA ALA A 9 -13.62 -3.62 12.88
C ALA A 9 -12.37 -2.75 13.12
N LEU A 10 -11.21 -3.18 12.64
CA LEU A 10 -9.98 -2.38 12.68
C LEU A 10 -10.08 -1.16 11.75
N ILE A 11 -10.61 -1.35 10.53
CA ILE A 11 -10.83 -0.25 9.57
C ILE A 11 -11.78 0.79 10.17
N GLU A 12 -12.90 0.35 10.75
CA GLU A 12 -13.89 1.25 11.36
C GLU A 12 -13.32 2.02 12.55
N LYS A 13 -12.61 1.34 13.46
CA LYS A 13 -11.97 2.00 14.63
C LYS A 13 -10.88 2.99 14.24
N THR A 14 -10.23 2.79 13.09
CA THR A 14 -9.15 3.66 12.61
C THR A 14 -9.65 4.78 11.72
N HIS A 15 -10.94 4.79 11.37
CA HIS A 15 -11.56 5.84 10.57
C HIS A 15 -11.30 7.28 11.11
N PRO A 16 -11.33 7.54 12.43
CA PRO A 16 -11.01 8.87 12.98
C PRO A 16 -9.58 9.35 12.72
N LEU A 17 -8.64 8.44 12.38
CA LEU A 17 -7.26 8.81 12.03
C LEU A 17 -7.14 9.41 10.63
N LEU A 18 -8.17 9.27 9.80
CA LEU A 18 -8.17 9.86 8.47
C LEU A 18 -8.24 11.38 8.60
N THR A 19 -7.21 12.03 8.06
CA THR A 19 -7.26 13.48 7.87
C THR A 19 -8.22 13.84 6.74
N PRO A 20 -8.75 15.07 6.70
CA PRO A 20 -9.56 15.53 5.58
C PRO A 20 -8.88 15.24 4.24
N LEU A 21 -9.67 14.88 3.23
CA LEU A 21 -9.15 14.54 1.91
C LEU A 21 -8.22 15.63 1.40
N ARG A 22 -6.96 15.25 1.17
CA ARG A 22 -5.93 16.12 0.63
C ARG A 22 -5.33 15.47 -0.61
N PHE A 23 -5.31 16.23 -1.69
CA PHE A 23 -4.58 15.85 -2.88
C PHE A 23 -3.17 16.41 -2.76
N ASP A 24 -2.18 15.52 -2.86
CA ASP A 24 -0.80 15.97 -2.97
C ASP A 24 -0.61 16.60 -4.35
N THR A 25 -0.42 17.91 -4.38
CA THR A 25 -0.10 18.64 -5.61
C THR A 25 1.41 18.78 -5.82
N CYS A 26 2.22 18.38 -4.83
CA CYS A 26 3.67 18.37 -4.95
C CYS A 26 4.11 17.04 -5.60
N CYS A 27 4.74 17.11 -6.77
CA CYS A 27 5.31 15.92 -7.38
C CYS A 27 6.58 15.48 -6.62
N ASP A 28 6.42 14.52 -5.71
CA ASP A 28 7.56 13.90 -5.03
C ASP A 28 8.25 12.85 -5.95
N ARG A 29 9.56 13.05 -6.18
CA ARG A 29 10.36 12.17 -7.05
C ARG A 29 10.54 10.76 -6.48
N SER A 30 10.52 10.60 -5.16
CA SER A 30 10.59 9.30 -4.50
C SER A 30 9.30 8.50 -4.70
N VAL A 31 8.14 9.16 -4.61
CA VAL A 31 6.84 8.56 -4.90
C VAL A 31 6.78 8.13 -6.38
N GLN A 32 7.14 9.02 -7.30
CA GLN A 32 7.20 8.71 -8.73
C GLN A 32 8.18 7.57 -9.04
N GLY A 33 9.34 7.57 -8.40
CA GLY A 33 10.33 6.49 -8.52
C GLY A 33 9.78 5.15 -8.03
N SER A 34 9.09 5.15 -6.89
CA SER A 34 8.46 3.95 -6.32
C SER A 34 7.38 3.41 -7.26
N MET A 35 6.50 4.29 -7.78
CA MET A 35 5.48 3.91 -8.77
C MET A 35 6.10 3.36 -10.06
N ARG A 36 7.21 3.96 -10.53
CA ARG A 36 7.95 3.45 -11.69
C ARG A 36 8.48 2.04 -11.45
N THR A 37 9.02 1.76 -10.26
CA THR A 37 9.49 0.42 -9.89
C THR A 37 8.35 -0.59 -9.87
N VAL A 38 7.21 -0.28 -9.23
CA VAL A 38 6.00 -1.14 -9.25
C VAL A 38 5.62 -1.48 -10.69
N ARG A 39 5.57 -0.44 -11.53
CA ARG A 39 5.17 -0.58 -12.93
C ARG A 39 6.11 -1.54 -13.67
N MET A 40 7.41 -1.29 -13.62
CA MET A 40 8.40 -2.02 -14.40
C MET A 40 8.58 -3.47 -13.92
N MET A 41 8.51 -3.71 -12.61
CA MET A 41 8.82 -5.05 -12.07
C MET A 41 7.62 -5.99 -12.08
N GLU A 42 6.40 -5.47 -11.90
CA GLU A 42 5.24 -6.32 -11.68
C GLU A 42 4.08 -6.03 -12.62
N LEU A 43 3.66 -4.77 -12.74
CA LEU A 43 2.48 -4.45 -13.55
C LEU A 43 2.71 -4.80 -15.03
N GLU A 44 3.88 -4.49 -15.58
CA GLU A 44 4.21 -4.86 -16.97
C GLU A 44 4.20 -6.38 -17.17
N SER A 45 4.69 -7.16 -16.18
CA SER A 45 4.59 -8.62 -16.20
C SER A 45 3.14 -9.12 -16.18
N MET A 46 2.30 -8.57 -15.30
CA MET A 46 0.87 -8.89 -15.25
C MET A 46 0.18 -8.57 -16.58
N LEU A 47 0.53 -7.46 -17.21
CA LEU A 47 -0.04 -7.03 -18.49
C LEU A 47 0.30 -7.99 -19.65
N TYR A 48 1.43 -8.68 -19.63
CA TYR A 48 1.72 -9.74 -20.61
C TYR A 48 0.78 -10.94 -20.53
N HIS A 49 0.15 -11.15 -19.37
CA HIS A 49 -0.73 -12.29 -19.11
C HIS A 49 -2.22 -11.97 -19.25
N VAL A 50 -2.58 -10.72 -19.62
CA VAL A 50 -3.97 -10.31 -19.84
C VAL A 50 -4.14 -9.75 -21.25
N GLY A 51 -5.22 -10.15 -21.92
CA GLY A 51 -5.53 -9.68 -23.28
C GLY A 51 -6.12 -8.27 -23.33
N ASP A 52 -6.63 -7.76 -22.21
CA ASP A 52 -7.22 -6.44 -22.07
C ASP A 52 -6.91 -5.88 -20.67
N VAL A 53 -6.48 -4.61 -20.60
CA VAL A 53 -6.25 -3.90 -19.33
C VAL A 53 -7.51 -3.78 -18.49
N MET A 54 -8.68 -3.73 -19.13
CA MET A 54 -9.98 -3.68 -18.43
C MET A 54 -10.30 -4.98 -17.69
N ALA A 55 -9.57 -6.07 -17.97
CA ALA A 55 -9.67 -7.31 -17.21
C ALA A 55 -8.97 -7.22 -15.83
N LEU A 56 -8.10 -6.24 -15.61
CA LEU A 56 -7.47 -6.02 -14.32
C LEU A 56 -8.47 -5.38 -13.34
N LEU A 57 -8.78 -6.09 -12.27
CA LEU A 57 -9.61 -5.57 -11.18
C LEU A 57 -8.80 -4.56 -10.35
N PRO A 58 -9.06 -3.24 -10.43
CA PRO A 58 -8.11 -2.22 -9.95
C PRO A 58 -7.74 -2.37 -8.48
N TYR A 59 -8.71 -2.69 -7.62
CA TYR A 59 -8.47 -2.86 -6.18
C TYR A 59 -7.67 -4.13 -5.84
N SER A 60 -7.93 -5.24 -6.55
CA SER A 60 -7.22 -6.50 -6.30
C SER A 60 -5.81 -6.44 -6.88
N THR A 61 -5.65 -5.89 -8.08
CA THR A 61 -4.35 -5.65 -8.70
C THR A 61 -3.52 -4.69 -7.85
N SER A 62 -4.11 -3.59 -7.36
CA SER A 62 -3.41 -2.67 -6.46
C SER A 62 -2.99 -3.35 -5.15
N ALA A 63 -3.87 -4.17 -4.56
CA ALA A 63 -3.52 -4.95 -3.37
C ALA A 63 -2.32 -5.88 -3.63
N GLN A 64 -2.33 -6.61 -4.75
CA GLN A 64 -1.25 -7.52 -5.14
C GLN A 64 0.08 -6.79 -5.37
N LEU A 65 0.06 -5.67 -6.09
CA LEU A 65 1.27 -4.87 -6.39
C LEU A 65 1.96 -4.27 -5.14
N ASN A 66 1.22 -4.16 -4.04
CA ASN A 66 1.72 -3.64 -2.76
C ASN A 66 2.07 -4.75 -1.76
N ASP A 67 1.73 -6.02 -2.03
CA ASP A 67 2.08 -7.15 -1.18
C ASP A 67 3.49 -7.65 -1.46
N ARG A 68 4.48 -6.81 -1.11
CA ARG A 68 5.89 -7.10 -1.34
C ARG A 68 6.80 -6.41 -0.33
N PRO A 69 8.02 -6.94 -0.12
CA PRO A 69 9.04 -6.21 0.62
C PRO A 69 9.51 -4.98 -0.18
N VAL A 70 9.66 -3.85 0.50
CA VAL A 70 10.22 -2.62 -0.05
C VAL A 70 11.31 -2.08 0.85
N THR A 71 12.35 -1.51 0.27
CA THR A 71 13.39 -0.82 1.03
C THR A 71 13.21 0.68 0.88
N VAL A 72 13.50 1.43 1.94
CA VAL A 72 13.59 2.89 1.87
C VAL A 72 15.01 3.35 2.13
N LYS A 73 15.36 4.50 1.57
CA LYS A 73 16.70 5.08 1.71
C LYS A 73 17.02 5.25 3.20
N GLY A 74 18.13 4.67 3.64
CA GLY A 74 18.59 4.74 5.03
C GLY A 74 18.25 3.51 5.88
N MET A 75 17.47 2.55 5.37
CA MET A 75 17.30 1.25 6.03
C MET A 75 18.57 0.40 5.94
N ARG A 76 18.77 -0.50 6.92
CA ARG A 76 19.83 -1.51 6.85
C ARG A 76 19.53 -2.50 5.73
N ALA A 77 20.57 -3.09 5.15
CA ALA A 77 20.42 -4.06 4.06
C ALA A 77 19.61 -5.32 4.46
N SER A 78 19.56 -5.65 5.74
CA SER A 78 18.78 -6.76 6.29
C SER A 78 17.32 -6.40 6.60
N GLU A 79 16.93 -5.13 6.46
CA GLU A 79 15.61 -4.64 6.81
C GLU A 79 14.80 -4.34 5.55
N CYS A 80 13.50 -4.61 5.60
CA CYS A 80 12.55 -4.17 4.59
C CYS A 80 11.23 -3.84 5.27
N LEU A 81 10.47 -2.94 4.66
CA LEU A 81 9.07 -2.73 4.99
C LEU A 81 8.24 -3.74 4.20
N ARG A 82 7.21 -4.27 4.83
CA ARG A 82 6.11 -4.98 4.17
C ARG A 82 4.88 -4.11 4.32
N PRO A 83 4.57 -3.23 3.34
CA PRO A 83 3.61 -2.13 3.54
C PRO A 83 2.25 -2.59 4.08
N VAL A 84 1.78 -3.75 3.64
CA VAL A 84 0.54 -4.38 4.09
C VAL A 84 0.63 -4.80 5.56
N ASP A 85 1.67 -5.53 5.95
CA ASP A 85 1.81 -6.05 7.31
C ASP A 85 2.14 -4.92 8.30
N ASP A 86 3.06 -4.03 7.93
CA ASP A 86 3.51 -2.93 8.78
C ASP A 86 2.40 -1.93 9.05
N MET A 87 1.60 -1.59 8.02
CA MET A 87 0.45 -0.70 8.19
C MET A 87 -0.61 -1.35 9.10
N ARG A 88 -0.84 -2.66 8.98
CA ARG A 88 -1.78 -3.37 9.87
C ARG A 88 -1.29 -3.32 11.32
N CYS A 89 -0.02 -3.66 11.56
CA CYS A 89 0.61 -3.61 12.87
C CYS A 89 0.55 -2.21 13.50
N TRP A 90 0.81 -1.17 12.69
CA TRP A 90 0.70 0.21 13.12
C TRP A 90 -0.72 0.57 13.55
N LEU A 91 -1.74 0.24 12.75
CA LEU A 91 -3.15 0.50 13.06
C LEU A 91 -3.60 -0.23 14.34
N GLU A 92 -3.24 -1.50 14.50
CA GLU A 92 -3.55 -2.27 15.71
C GLU A 92 -2.92 -1.63 16.95
N THR A 93 -1.71 -1.11 16.81
CA THR A 93 -1.02 -0.40 17.90
C THR A 93 -1.69 0.94 18.21
N ALA A 94 -2.08 1.71 17.18
CA ALA A 94 -2.80 2.97 17.36
C ALA A 94 -4.14 2.77 18.08
N VAL A 95 -4.90 1.74 17.72
CA VAL A 95 -6.18 1.40 18.37
C VAL A 95 -5.97 0.93 19.82
N ARG A 96 -4.95 0.10 20.09
CA ARG A 96 -4.62 -0.31 21.47
C ARG A 96 -4.16 0.85 22.35
N GLY A 97 -3.53 1.87 21.75
CA GLY A 97 -3.04 3.07 22.43
C GLY A 97 -4.13 4.02 22.93
N GLY A 98 -5.42 3.72 22.72
CA GLY A 98 -6.53 4.52 23.25
C GLY A 98 -6.80 5.81 22.48
N LEU A 99 -6.36 5.90 21.22
CA LEU A 99 -6.77 6.99 20.34
C LEU A 99 -8.23 6.76 19.92
N ASN A 100 -9.13 7.50 20.56
CA ASN A 100 -10.52 7.71 20.14
C ASN A 100 -10.61 8.91 19.21
#